data_AF-A0A151RKJ9-F1
#
_entry.id   AF-A0A151RKJ9-F1
#
_cell.length_a   1.000
_cell.length_b   1.000
_cell.length_c   1.000
_cell.angle_alpha   90.00
_cell.angle_beta   90.00
_cell.angle_gamma   90.00
#
_symmetry.space_group_name_H-M   'P 1'
#
loop_
_entity.id
_entity.type
_entity.pdbx_description
1 polymer ?
#
loop_
_entity_poly.entity_id
_entity_poly.type
_entity_poly.pdbx_seq_one_letter_code
_entity_poly.pdbx_strand_id
1 'polypeptide(L)'
;MCGNRAWFKEVDDTFKQHVKLGNNTRMEVTGKGSVRLNIKGVTHIITDVFLVPELKNNLLSIGQLQEKGLTVMFQSGTCKLYHPDKGLILETNMTTNRMFILFAQSATKKDSCFHISTQDLSSLWHRRYAHLSHKGLRILQSKGMVRGLPSSLSTTEKVCEDCMKGKQHRDPIPKKSQWRAKQKLELIHADICGPIIPSSNSQKRYFLCFIDDYTRKAWIYFLTEKSEAFHYFQCFKNLVEKESGLMIKCLRTDRGGEFTSSEFNEFCQKTGIKRQLTTAYTPQQNGVAERKNRTIMNLVRTLLSEKKLPKSFWPEAVNWVAYVLNRSPTLVVKNQTPEEAWSGVKPSVEHFRVFGCVTHVHVPDAGRTKLENKSCKCVLLGMSEESKGYRLYNPITRKIVISRDVVFEEDTQWNWNVSHREEQFADLEYGDTKNTAEVEEENTADGESNDEEGNQSQNEENKVINDERGRNRHPPGWMRDYVDGEEFSESEDAINMALIDCTDPESFEVVVKSSKWRQAMDAEINSIVKNGTWELTDLPVGAKKIGVKWI
;
A
#
# COMPACT_ATOMS: atom_id res chain seq x y z
N MET A 1 -16.17 54.23 -36.61
CA MET A 1 -15.30 53.68 -37.68
C MET A 1 -13.94 54.33 -37.59
N CYS A 2 -12.87 53.54 -37.64
CA CYS A 2 -11.50 54.01 -37.52
C CYS A 2 -10.62 53.39 -38.62
N GLY A 3 -9.75 54.18 -39.25
CA GLY A 3 -8.79 53.66 -40.24
C GLY A 3 -7.48 53.15 -39.64
N ASN A 4 -7.14 53.54 -38.41
CA ASN A 4 -5.87 53.20 -37.78
C ASN A 4 -6.00 52.00 -36.83
N ARG A 5 -5.38 50.87 -37.18
CA ARG A 5 -5.36 49.64 -36.37
C ARG A 5 -4.66 49.83 -35.01
N ALA A 6 -3.66 50.71 -34.92
CA ALA A 6 -2.87 50.90 -33.69
C ALA A 6 -3.68 51.53 -32.53
N TRP A 7 -4.86 52.07 -32.81
CA TRP A 7 -5.73 52.68 -31.79
C TRP A 7 -6.62 51.68 -31.06
N PHE A 8 -6.67 50.44 -31.55
CA PHE A 8 -7.48 49.39 -30.95
C PHE A 8 -6.69 48.65 -29.85
N LYS A 9 -7.38 48.31 -28.76
CA LYS A 9 -6.81 47.46 -27.70
C LYS A 9 -6.83 45.98 -28.10
N GLU A 10 -7.97 45.56 -28.64
CA GLU A 10 -8.31 44.20 -29.07
C GLU A 10 -9.14 44.36 -30.35
N VAL A 11 -8.77 43.63 -31.41
CA VAL A 11 -9.47 43.61 -32.70
C VAL A 11 -9.82 42.15 -33.00
N ASP A 12 -11.09 41.90 -33.25
CA ASP A 12 -11.56 40.68 -33.87
C ASP A 12 -11.41 40.82 -35.40
N ASP A 13 -10.38 40.15 -35.92
CA ASP A 13 -10.07 40.11 -37.36
C ASP A 13 -10.95 39.13 -38.14
N THR A 14 -11.76 38.31 -37.46
CA THR A 14 -12.68 37.37 -38.12
C THR A 14 -13.94 38.06 -38.63
N PHE A 15 -14.29 39.22 -38.05
CA PHE A 15 -15.45 40.00 -38.42
C PHE A 15 -15.21 40.77 -39.73
N LYS A 16 -15.92 40.36 -40.79
CA LYS A 16 -15.92 41.03 -42.10
C LYS A 16 -17.30 41.56 -42.46
N GLN A 17 -17.38 42.84 -42.81
CA GLN A 17 -18.62 43.49 -43.26
C GLN A 17 -18.30 44.54 -44.32
N HIS A 18 -19.31 45.08 -44.99
CA HIS A 18 -19.16 46.20 -45.91
C HIS A 18 -19.99 47.40 -45.44
N VAL A 19 -19.42 48.60 -45.50
CA VAL A 19 -20.13 49.86 -45.25
C VAL A 19 -20.42 50.54 -46.60
N LYS A 20 -21.66 50.96 -46.81
CA LYS A 20 -22.09 51.66 -48.02
C LYS A 20 -21.91 53.17 -47.83
N LEU A 21 -21.21 53.82 -48.76
CA LEU A 21 -21.01 55.27 -48.80
C LEU A 21 -22.16 55.98 -49.52
N GLY A 22 -22.26 57.30 -49.35
CA GLY A 22 -23.31 58.13 -49.95
C GLY A 22 -23.33 58.14 -51.48
N ASN A 23 -22.21 57.80 -52.13
CA ASN A 23 -22.09 57.62 -53.58
C ASN A 23 -22.40 56.16 -54.03
N ASN A 24 -23.03 55.35 -53.17
CA ASN A 24 -23.31 53.92 -53.35
C ASN A 24 -22.09 53.00 -53.47
N THR A 25 -20.85 53.47 -53.32
CA THR A 25 -19.68 52.58 -53.25
C THR A 25 -19.63 51.87 -51.90
N ARG A 26 -18.91 50.74 -51.83
CA ARG A 26 -18.77 49.93 -50.61
C ARG A 26 -17.32 49.95 -50.14
N MET A 27 -17.11 50.10 -48.83
CA MET A 27 -15.81 49.96 -48.18
C MET A 27 -15.80 48.68 -47.34
N GLU A 28 -14.69 47.95 -47.35
CA GLU A 28 -14.51 46.73 -46.55
C GLU A 28 -14.16 47.07 -45.09
N VAL A 29 -14.86 46.42 -44.16
CA VAL A 29 -14.54 46.37 -42.73
C VAL A 29 -13.68 45.14 -42.50
N THR A 30 -12.44 45.35 -42.06
CA THR A 30 -11.45 44.28 -41.86
C THR A 30 -11.38 43.76 -40.43
N GLY A 31 -12.14 44.37 -39.51
CA GLY A 31 -12.26 43.89 -38.14
C GLY A 31 -13.15 44.77 -37.27
N LYS A 32 -13.45 44.28 -36.07
CA LYS A 32 -14.27 44.98 -35.07
C LYS A 32 -13.55 44.98 -33.72
N GLY A 33 -13.58 46.09 -32.99
CA GLY A 33 -12.88 46.14 -31.71
C GLY A 33 -13.22 47.35 -30.85
N SER A 34 -12.40 47.59 -29.83
CA SER A 34 -12.58 48.71 -28.89
C SER A 34 -11.42 49.70 -28.93
N VAL A 35 -11.74 50.99 -28.93
CA VAL A 35 -10.78 52.11 -28.99
C VAL A 35 -10.86 52.94 -27.72
N ARG A 36 -9.70 53.33 -27.17
CA ARG A 36 -9.60 54.23 -26.01
C ARG A 36 -9.24 55.64 -26.48
N LEU A 37 -10.11 56.60 -26.16
CA LEU A 37 -9.93 58.01 -26.50
C LEU A 37 -9.79 58.83 -25.23
N ASN A 38 -8.73 59.63 -25.13
CA ASN A 38 -8.62 60.65 -24.11
C ASN A 38 -9.20 61.98 -24.64
N ILE A 39 -10.24 62.46 -23.98
CA ILE A 39 -10.93 63.71 -24.31
C ILE A 39 -10.91 64.56 -23.04
N LYS A 40 -10.29 65.76 -23.11
CA LYS A 40 -10.17 66.70 -21.98
C LYS A 40 -9.67 66.06 -20.67
N GLY A 41 -8.75 65.09 -20.75
CA GLY A 41 -8.15 64.42 -19.60
C GLY A 41 -8.91 63.18 -19.10
N VAL A 42 -10.11 62.91 -19.63
CA VAL A 42 -10.92 61.73 -19.29
C VAL A 42 -10.75 60.67 -20.36
N THR A 43 -10.45 59.43 -19.94
CA THR A 43 -10.33 58.29 -20.86
C THR A 43 -11.70 57.64 -21.07
N HIS A 44 -12.19 57.69 -22.30
CA HIS A 44 -13.42 57.06 -22.75
C HIS A 44 -13.12 55.81 -23.58
N ILE A 45 -13.90 54.75 -23.38
CA ILE A 45 -13.77 53.50 -24.13
C ILE A 45 -14.97 53.40 -25.07
N ILE A 46 -14.71 53.36 -26.38
CA ILE A 46 -15.72 53.13 -27.40
C ILE A 46 -15.61 51.68 -27.86
N THR A 47 -16.64 50.89 -27.55
CA THR A 47 -16.77 49.50 -28.01
C THR A 47 -17.46 49.44 -29.37
N ASP A 48 -17.30 48.32 -30.06
CA ASP A 48 -17.95 48.03 -31.34
C ASP A 48 -17.56 49.00 -32.47
N VAL A 49 -16.28 49.33 -32.54
CA VAL A 49 -15.71 50.19 -33.58
C VAL A 49 -15.25 49.32 -34.75
N PHE A 50 -15.73 49.65 -35.96
CA PHE A 50 -15.25 49.02 -37.19
C PHE A 50 -13.89 49.57 -37.62
N LEU A 51 -12.97 48.66 -37.97
CA LEU A 51 -11.70 48.94 -38.61
C LEU A 51 -11.90 48.98 -40.13
N VAL A 52 -11.69 50.15 -40.73
CA VAL A 52 -11.86 50.39 -42.17
C VAL A 52 -10.59 51.06 -42.69
N PRO A 53 -9.57 50.30 -43.15
CA PRO A 53 -8.24 50.82 -43.47
C PRO A 53 -8.23 51.94 -44.53
N GLU A 54 -9.19 51.92 -45.45
CA GLU A 54 -9.33 52.92 -46.52
C GLU A 54 -9.88 54.28 -46.02
N LEU A 55 -10.35 54.35 -44.77
CA LEU A 55 -10.96 55.55 -44.21
C LEU A 55 -9.89 56.57 -43.78
N LYS A 56 -9.78 57.69 -44.50
CA LYS A 56 -8.83 58.77 -44.19
C LYS A 56 -9.15 59.55 -42.91
N ASN A 57 -10.44 59.73 -42.61
CA ASN A 57 -10.93 60.46 -41.44
C ASN A 57 -11.84 59.57 -40.61
N ASN A 58 -11.58 59.48 -39.31
CA ASN A 58 -12.39 58.65 -38.41
C ASN A 58 -13.80 59.24 -38.22
N LEU A 59 -14.79 58.37 -38.12
CA LEU A 59 -16.19 58.74 -37.98
C LEU A 59 -16.77 58.14 -36.69
N LEU A 60 -17.44 58.96 -35.90
CA LEU A 60 -18.17 58.54 -34.70
C LEU A 60 -19.67 58.48 -35.03
N SER A 61 -20.29 57.31 -34.83
CA SER A 61 -21.70 57.11 -35.16
C SER A 61 -22.59 57.73 -34.09
N ILE A 62 -23.42 58.71 -34.47
CA ILE A 62 -24.41 59.33 -33.59
C ILE A 62 -25.47 58.29 -33.17
N GLY A 63 -25.94 57.46 -34.10
CA GLY A 63 -26.93 56.41 -33.79
C GLY A 63 -26.42 55.43 -32.74
N GLN A 64 -25.14 55.03 -32.82
CA GLN A 64 -24.52 54.15 -31.82
C GLN A 64 -24.41 54.82 -30.44
N LEU A 65 -24.20 56.14 -30.38
CA LEU A 65 -24.20 56.88 -29.11
C LEU A 65 -25.60 56.91 -28.50
N GLN A 66 -26.64 57.11 -29.32
CA GLN A 66 -28.04 57.09 -28.86
C GLN A 66 -28.48 55.69 -28.39
N GLU A 67 -28.10 54.62 -29.10
CA GLU A 67 -28.35 53.23 -28.67
C GLU A 67 -27.73 52.92 -27.30
N LYS A 68 -26.61 53.57 -26.97
CA LYS A 68 -25.94 53.47 -25.66
C LYS A 68 -26.52 54.42 -24.59
N GLY A 69 -27.65 55.06 -24.87
CA GLY A 69 -28.37 55.92 -23.93
C GLY A 69 -27.76 57.32 -23.73
N LEU A 70 -26.92 57.79 -24.67
CA LEU A 70 -26.34 59.13 -24.62
C LEU A 70 -27.19 60.13 -25.39
N THR A 71 -27.38 61.32 -24.82
CA THR A 71 -28.14 62.41 -25.46
C THR A 71 -27.21 63.31 -26.26
N VAL A 72 -27.47 63.44 -27.56
CA VAL A 72 -26.72 64.35 -28.45
C VAL A 72 -27.58 65.58 -28.75
N MET A 73 -27.06 66.77 -28.46
CA MET A 73 -27.74 68.04 -28.66
C MET A 73 -26.95 68.91 -29.64
N PHE A 74 -27.61 69.32 -30.73
CA PHE A 74 -27.07 70.28 -31.69
C PHE A 74 -27.82 71.61 -31.54
N GLN A 75 -27.15 72.64 -31.05
CA GLN A 75 -27.77 73.95 -30.85
C GLN A 75 -26.74 75.08 -31.04
N SER A 76 -27.17 76.17 -31.70
CA SER A 76 -26.38 77.39 -31.87
C SER A 76 -24.95 77.16 -32.43
N GLY A 77 -24.80 76.21 -33.36
CA GLY A 77 -23.50 75.88 -33.95
C GLY A 77 -22.58 75.04 -33.03
N THR A 78 -23.11 74.47 -31.95
CA THR A 78 -22.37 73.59 -31.02
C THR A 78 -23.01 72.20 -30.96
N CYS A 79 -22.18 71.17 -30.80
CA CYS A 79 -22.59 69.79 -30.56
C CYS A 79 -22.16 69.38 -29.15
N LYS A 80 -23.14 68.99 -28.33
CA LYS A 80 -22.96 68.57 -26.94
C LYS A 80 -23.45 67.14 -26.73
N LEU A 81 -22.65 66.33 -26.03
CA LEU A 81 -22.97 64.94 -25.69
C LEU A 81 -23.15 64.83 -24.18
N TYR A 82 -24.28 64.30 -23.73
CA TYR A 82 -24.62 64.15 -22.32
C TYR A 82 -24.78 62.67 -21.93
N HIS A 83 -24.24 62.31 -20.77
CA HIS A 83 -24.55 61.08 -20.06
C HIS A 83 -25.66 61.34 -19.04
N PRO A 84 -26.62 60.42 -18.83
CA PRO A 84 -27.66 60.56 -17.82
C PRO A 84 -27.10 60.88 -16.43
N ASP A 85 -26.12 60.09 -15.96
CA ASP A 85 -25.55 60.27 -14.60
C ASP A 85 -24.35 61.22 -14.50
N LYS A 86 -23.57 61.37 -15.59
CA LYS A 86 -22.26 62.08 -15.56
C LYS A 86 -22.32 63.48 -16.15
N GLY A 87 -23.46 63.90 -16.68
CA GLY A 87 -23.62 65.20 -17.33
C GLY A 87 -22.87 65.30 -18.65
N LEU A 88 -22.36 66.50 -18.97
CA LEU A 88 -21.71 66.81 -20.24
C LEU A 88 -20.39 66.02 -20.40
N ILE A 89 -20.32 65.13 -21.40
CA ILE A 89 -19.11 64.37 -21.76
C ILE A 89 -18.25 65.14 -22.76
N LEU A 90 -18.90 65.69 -23.80
CA LEU A 90 -18.21 66.30 -24.93
C LEU A 90 -18.93 67.57 -25.39
N GLU A 91 -18.15 68.55 -25.80
CA GLU A 91 -18.61 69.76 -26.48
C GLU A 91 -17.65 70.10 -27.62
N THR A 92 -18.18 70.34 -28.82
CA THR A 92 -17.41 70.79 -29.99
C THR A 92 -18.19 71.81 -30.82
N ASN A 93 -17.46 72.70 -31.48
CA ASN A 93 -18.01 73.77 -32.31
C ASN A 93 -18.03 73.36 -33.78
N MET A 94 -19.02 73.87 -34.51
CA MET A 94 -19.15 73.67 -35.94
C MET A 94 -18.02 74.41 -36.68
N THR A 95 -17.33 73.69 -37.55
CA THR A 95 -16.30 74.26 -38.44
C THR A 95 -16.93 74.95 -39.66
N THR A 96 -16.12 75.69 -40.43
CA THR A 96 -16.55 76.36 -41.67
C THR A 96 -17.20 75.41 -42.69
N ASN A 97 -16.78 74.15 -42.71
CA ASN A 97 -17.35 73.09 -43.56
C ASN A 97 -18.56 72.38 -42.92
N ARG A 98 -19.20 73.00 -41.91
CA ARG A 98 -20.38 72.46 -41.18
C ARG A 98 -20.14 71.10 -40.50
N MET A 99 -18.88 70.75 -40.23
CA MET A 99 -18.52 69.51 -39.52
C MET A 99 -18.22 69.79 -38.06
N PHE A 100 -18.56 68.82 -37.20
CA PHE A 100 -18.22 68.82 -35.78
C PHE A 100 -16.99 67.93 -35.56
N ILE A 101 -15.84 68.53 -35.28
CA ILE A 101 -14.58 67.80 -35.15
C ILE A 101 -14.32 67.48 -33.68
N LEU A 102 -14.04 66.22 -33.39
CA LEU A 102 -13.61 65.77 -32.08
C LEU A 102 -12.09 65.64 -32.04
N PHE A 103 -11.41 66.49 -31.27
CA PHE A 103 -9.99 66.34 -30.97
C PHE A 103 -9.82 65.39 -29.79
N ALA A 104 -9.56 64.12 -30.09
CA ALA A 104 -9.26 63.10 -29.10
C ALA A 104 -7.86 62.55 -29.31
N GLN A 105 -7.11 62.34 -28.22
CA GLN A 105 -5.81 61.66 -28.26
C GLN A 105 -6.01 60.17 -28.02
N SER A 106 -5.46 59.32 -28.89
CA SER A 106 -5.46 57.87 -28.65
C SER A 106 -4.49 57.53 -27.51
N ALA A 107 -5.00 56.88 -26.47
CA ALA A 107 -4.17 56.37 -25.38
C ALA A 107 -3.57 55.02 -25.80
N THR A 108 -2.44 55.04 -26.53
CA THR A 108 -1.70 53.83 -26.89
C THR A 108 -1.02 53.22 -25.66
N LYS A 109 -0.98 51.88 -25.58
CA LYS A 109 -0.40 51.06 -24.50
C LYS A 109 0.83 51.69 -23.82
N LYS A 110 0.61 52.31 -22.66
CA LYS A 110 1.57 52.28 -21.56
C LYS A 110 0.86 51.60 -20.41
N ASP A 111 1.14 50.31 -20.22
CA ASP A 111 0.77 49.59 -19.02
C ASP A 111 1.62 50.15 -17.86
N SER A 112 1.21 51.27 -17.28
CA SER A 112 1.72 51.73 -16.00
C SER A 112 0.88 51.06 -14.91
N CYS A 113 1.23 49.83 -14.55
CA CYS A 113 0.77 49.29 -13.28
C CYS A 113 1.45 50.08 -12.15
N PHE A 114 0.68 50.77 -11.32
CA PHE A 114 1.17 51.25 -10.04
C PHE A 114 1.52 50.02 -9.20
N HIS A 115 2.81 49.76 -9.00
CA HIS A 115 3.24 48.77 -8.01
C HIS A 115 3.11 49.40 -6.62
N ILE A 116 1.97 49.16 -5.96
CA ILE A 116 1.92 49.28 -4.51
C ILE A 116 2.78 48.13 -3.97
N SER A 117 3.90 48.48 -3.33
CA SER A 117 4.62 47.56 -2.45
C SER A 117 3.82 47.41 -1.16
N THR A 118 2.66 46.73 -1.23
CA THR A 118 2.04 46.22 0.00
C THR A 118 3.04 45.24 0.59
N GLN A 119 3.72 45.63 1.67
CA GLN A 119 4.36 44.66 2.54
C GLN A 119 3.29 43.61 2.84
N ASP A 120 3.59 42.36 2.51
CA ASP A 120 2.69 41.26 2.79
C ASP A 120 2.60 41.10 4.31
N LEU A 121 1.56 41.73 4.89
CA LEU A 121 1.30 41.73 6.32
C LEU A 121 1.23 40.30 6.87
N SER A 122 0.77 39.34 6.06
CA SER A 122 0.74 37.92 6.42
C SER A 122 2.16 37.38 6.67
N SER A 123 3.09 37.64 5.77
CA SER A 123 4.50 37.24 5.92
C SER A 123 5.22 37.98 7.06
N LEU A 124 4.88 39.26 7.30
CA LEU A 124 5.43 40.01 8.42
C LEU A 124 4.97 39.44 9.77
N TRP A 125 3.67 39.21 9.93
CA TRP A 125 3.11 38.66 11.17
C TRP A 125 3.47 37.20 11.38
N HIS A 126 3.66 36.41 10.30
CA HIS A 126 4.25 35.08 10.36
C HIS A 126 5.61 35.09 11.04
N ARG A 127 6.50 36.02 10.66
CA ARG A 127 7.80 36.20 11.30
C ARG A 127 7.70 36.71 12.74
N ARG A 128 6.82 37.68 13.01
CA ARG A 128 6.60 38.22 14.37
C ARG A 128 6.07 37.15 15.35
N TYR A 129 5.25 36.22 14.88
CA TYR A 129 4.77 35.07 15.66
C TYR A 129 5.75 33.89 15.66
N ALA A 130 7.04 34.14 15.51
CA ALA A 130 8.09 33.11 15.50
C ALA A 130 7.78 31.97 14.50
N HIS A 131 7.44 32.36 13.27
CA HIS A 131 7.12 31.44 12.17
C HIS A 131 5.91 30.52 12.44
N LEU A 132 4.90 31.01 13.16
CA LEU A 132 3.62 30.32 13.32
C LEU A 132 2.96 30.10 11.94
N SER A 133 2.37 28.93 11.71
CA SER A 133 1.73 28.62 10.42
C SER A 133 0.74 29.71 9.98
N HIS A 134 0.69 30.01 8.68
CA HIS A 134 -0.27 30.97 8.14
C HIS A 134 -1.72 30.59 8.48
N LYS A 135 -2.03 29.29 8.57
CA LYS A 135 -3.32 28.78 9.07
C LYS A 135 -3.57 29.18 10.53
N GLY A 136 -2.56 29.08 11.39
CA GLY A 136 -2.65 29.51 12.80
C GLY A 136 -2.93 31.00 12.92
N LEU A 137 -2.23 31.84 12.14
CA LEU A 137 -2.50 33.29 12.10
C LEU A 137 -3.91 33.63 11.64
N ARG A 138 -4.43 32.90 10.64
CA ARG A 138 -5.83 33.07 10.19
C ARG A 138 -6.82 32.73 11.29
N ILE A 139 -6.56 31.71 12.10
CA ILE A 139 -7.44 31.34 13.22
C ILE A 139 -7.41 32.43 14.31
N LEU A 140 -6.23 32.95 14.64
CA LEU A 140 -6.09 34.07 15.59
C LEU A 140 -6.88 35.31 15.15
N GLN A 141 -6.86 35.59 13.84
CA GLN A 141 -7.59 36.68 13.21
C GLN A 141 -9.11 36.43 13.20
N SER A 142 -9.55 35.30 12.64
CA SER A 142 -10.96 35.01 12.37
C SER A 142 -11.77 34.81 13.65
N LYS A 143 -11.13 34.27 14.70
CA LYS A 143 -11.75 34.09 16.01
C LYS A 143 -11.52 35.26 16.96
N GLY A 144 -10.86 36.34 16.52
CA GLY A 144 -10.60 37.52 17.34
C GLY A 144 -9.83 37.21 18.64
N MET A 145 -8.89 36.26 18.60
CA MET A 145 -8.22 35.75 19.81
C MET A 145 -7.16 36.71 20.37
N VAL A 146 -6.74 37.69 19.56
CA VAL A 146 -5.66 38.64 19.90
C VAL A 146 -6.01 40.05 19.42
N ARG A 147 -5.55 41.07 20.15
CA ARG A 147 -5.70 42.48 19.77
C ARG A 147 -4.45 42.95 19.02
N GLY A 148 -4.63 43.79 17.99
CA GLY A 148 -3.53 44.40 17.23
C GLY A 148 -3.07 43.65 15.97
N LEU A 149 -3.68 42.49 15.66
CA LEU A 149 -3.48 41.80 14.38
C LEU A 149 -4.29 42.51 13.27
N PRO A 150 -3.72 42.77 12.07
CA PRO A 150 -4.43 43.44 10.98
C PRO A 150 -5.72 42.72 10.59
N SER A 151 -6.74 43.47 10.20
CA SER A 151 -8.05 42.97 9.79
C SER A 151 -8.06 42.31 8.40
N SER A 152 -7.01 42.48 7.60
CA SER A 152 -6.81 41.77 6.34
C SER A 152 -5.41 41.13 6.31
N LEU A 153 -5.36 39.79 6.31
CA LEU A 153 -4.14 39.04 6.04
C LEU A 153 -4.29 38.38 4.68
N SER A 154 -3.24 38.45 3.86
CA SER A 154 -3.23 37.85 2.53
C SER A 154 -3.48 36.33 2.58
N THR A 155 -4.31 35.84 1.66
CA THR A 155 -4.59 34.41 1.46
C THR A 155 -3.47 33.67 0.73
N THR A 156 -2.53 34.39 0.10
CA THR A 156 -1.43 33.77 -0.63
C THR A 156 -0.41 33.20 0.35
N GLU A 157 -0.36 31.88 0.44
CA GLU A 157 0.66 31.14 1.20
C GLU A 157 1.99 31.25 0.46
N LYS A 158 2.76 32.30 0.76
CA LYS A 158 4.15 32.39 0.30
C LYS A 158 4.98 31.36 1.06
N VAL A 159 5.82 30.65 0.34
CA VAL A 159 6.78 29.72 0.94
C VAL A 159 7.80 30.53 1.75
N CYS A 160 7.94 30.21 3.03
CA CYS A 160 8.94 30.80 3.92
C CYS A 160 10.15 29.87 3.99
N GLU A 161 11.32 30.32 3.52
CA GLU A 161 12.56 29.54 3.50
C GLU A 161 12.97 29.04 4.89
N ASP A 162 12.84 29.88 5.92
CA ASP A 162 13.18 29.52 7.31
C ASP A 162 12.23 28.44 7.86
N CYS A 163 10.96 28.47 7.49
CA CYS A 163 10.02 27.39 7.82
C CYS A 163 10.38 26.09 7.10
N MET A 164 10.83 26.16 5.85
CA MET A 164 11.27 24.96 5.15
C MET A 164 12.50 24.35 5.84
N LYS A 165 13.46 25.17 6.26
CA LYS A 165 14.64 24.68 6.99
C LYS A 165 14.31 24.09 8.37
N GLY A 166 13.40 24.71 9.12
CA GLY A 166 13.14 24.33 10.52
C GLY A 166 11.92 23.43 10.76
N LYS A 167 10.94 23.40 9.83
CA LYS A 167 9.63 22.76 10.03
C LYS A 167 9.16 21.93 8.83
N GLN A 168 9.96 21.80 7.76
CA GLN A 168 9.60 20.90 6.66
C GLN A 168 9.52 19.47 7.18
N HIS A 169 8.32 18.92 7.16
CA HIS A 169 8.12 17.53 7.46
C HIS A 169 8.19 16.72 6.16
N ARG A 170 8.60 15.46 6.26
CA ARG A 170 8.47 14.53 5.13
C ARG A 170 7.00 14.42 4.75
N ASP A 171 6.71 14.51 3.46
CA ASP A 171 5.35 14.35 2.97
C ASP A 171 4.75 13.02 3.46
N PRO A 172 3.47 13.00 3.84
CA PRO A 172 2.81 11.76 4.22
C PRO A 172 2.82 10.81 3.03
N ILE A 173 3.45 9.65 3.23
CA ILE A 173 3.51 8.62 2.20
C ILE A 173 2.08 8.11 1.95
N PRO A 174 1.61 8.07 0.69
CA PRO A 174 0.29 7.55 0.37
C PRO A 174 0.13 6.14 0.93
N LYS A 175 -0.93 5.91 1.71
CA LYS A 175 -1.19 4.58 2.33
C LYS A 175 -1.53 3.50 1.31
N LYS A 176 -1.88 3.86 0.07
CA LYS A 176 -2.17 2.95 -1.04
C LYS A 176 -1.24 3.26 -2.20
N SER A 177 -0.69 2.22 -2.83
CA SER A 177 0.02 2.39 -4.09
C SER A 177 -0.97 2.89 -5.15
N GLN A 178 -0.61 3.97 -5.85
CA GLN A 178 -1.45 4.53 -6.92
C GLN A 178 -1.47 3.63 -8.17
N TRP A 179 -0.53 2.68 -8.25
CA TRP A 179 -0.33 1.80 -9.39
C TRP A 179 -0.05 0.37 -8.91
N ARG A 180 -0.54 -0.61 -9.67
CA ARG A 180 -0.33 -2.05 -9.50
C ARG A 180 -0.24 -2.70 -10.87
N ALA A 181 0.57 -3.74 -10.99
CA ALA A 181 0.59 -4.61 -12.16
C ALA A 181 -0.79 -5.22 -12.43
N LYS A 182 -1.16 -5.31 -13.72
CA LYS A 182 -2.40 -5.94 -14.20
C LYS A 182 -2.15 -7.34 -14.75
N GLN A 183 -0.89 -7.69 -14.98
CA GLN A 183 -0.47 -8.97 -15.55
C GLN A 183 0.77 -9.50 -14.83
N LYS A 184 0.95 -10.84 -14.85
CA LYS A 184 2.16 -11.53 -14.39
C LYS A 184 3.40 -10.92 -15.06
N LEU A 185 4.50 -10.84 -14.31
CA LEU A 185 5.82 -10.39 -14.75
C LEU A 185 5.89 -8.92 -15.23
N GLU A 186 4.83 -8.13 -15.05
CA GLU A 186 4.86 -6.70 -15.38
C GLU A 186 5.77 -5.92 -14.43
N LEU A 187 5.78 -6.28 -13.14
CA LEU A 187 6.67 -5.72 -12.13
C LEU A 187 7.11 -6.82 -11.16
N ILE A 188 8.41 -7.03 -11.07
CA ILE A 188 9.04 -7.87 -10.04
C ILE A 188 9.68 -6.97 -9.00
N HIS A 189 9.38 -7.23 -7.73
CA HIS A 189 10.09 -6.67 -6.60
C HIS A 189 11.19 -7.63 -6.16
N ALA A 190 12.38 -7.10 -5.89
CA ALA A 190 13.49 -7.88 -5.38
C ALA A 190 14.13 -7.22 -4.16
N ASP A 191 14.52 -8.03 -3.18
CA ASP A 191 15.20 -7.57 -1.96
C ASP A 191 16.05 -8.71 -1.36
N ILE A 192 17.20 -8.36 -0.77
CA ILE A 192 18.09 -9.30 -0.09
C ILE A 192 17.95 -9.14 1.43
N CYS A 193 17.66 -10.24 2.11
CA CYS A 193 17.62 -10.28 3.56
C CYS A 193 18.88 -10.95 4.13
N GLY A 194 19.55 -10.27 5.08
CA GLY A 194 20.69 -10.79 5.83
C GLY A 194 21.71 -9.69 6.17
N PRO A 195 22.85 -10.04 6.80
CA PRO A 195 23.29 -11.40 7.13
C PRO A 195 22.48 -12.04 8.27
N ILE A 196 22.14 -13.32 8.13
CA ILE A 196 21.49 -14.13 9.16
C ILE A 196 22.55 -14.88 9.97
N ILE A 197 22.38 -14.91 11.29
CA ILE A 197 23.29 -15.57 12.24
C ILE A 197 22.46 -16.59 13.05
N PRO A 198 22.87 -17.86 13.14
CA PRO A 198 24.08 -18.48 12.56
C PRO A 198 23.98 -18.70 11.04
N SER A 199 25.12 -18.94 10.39
CA SER A 199 25.14 -19.43 9.00
C SER A 199 24.47 -20.80 8.92
N SER A 200 23.93 -21.14 7.75
CA SER A 200 23.33 -22.46 7.56
C SER A 200 24.37 -23.58 7.55
N ASN A 201 23.91 -24.83 7.56
CA ASN A 201 24.78 -26.01 7.42
C ASN A 201 25.59 -25.98 6.11
N SER A 202 25.09 -25.30 5.07
CA SER A 202 25.77 -25.09 3.78
C SER A 202 26.40 -23.69 3.66
N GLN A 203 26.71 -23.05 4.79
CA GLN A 203 27.36 -21.73 4.88
C GLN A 203 26.59 -20.56 4.22
N LYS A 204 25.28 -20.71 4.00
CA LYS A 204 24.42 -19.62 3.49
C LYS A 204 24.19 -18.58 4.58
N ARG A 205 24.18 -17.31 4.18
CA ARG A 205 24.09 -16.15 5.08
C ARG A 205 23.00 -15.15 4.70
N TYR A 206 22.53 -15.20 3.46
CA TYR A 206 21.51 -14.31 2.94
C TYR A 206 20.47 -15.11 2.17
N PHE A 207 19.28 -14.54 2.00
CA PHE A 207 18.33 -14.99 0.99
C PHE A 207 17.85 -13.82 0.15
N LEU A 208 17.68 -14.07 -1.14
CA LEU A 208 17.14 -13.15 -2.13
C LEU A 208 15.69 -13.52 -2.39
N CYS A 209 14.79 -12.57 -2.24
CA CYS A 209 13.38 -12.74 -2.51
C CYS A 209 12.99 -12.00 -3.77
N PHE A 210 12.41 -12.71 -4.74
CA PHE A 210 11.71 -12.13 -5.89
C PHE A 210 10.22 -12.27 -5.69
N ILE A 211 9.46 -11.21 -5.94
CA ILE A 211 8.01 -11.19 -5.77
C ILE A 211 7.36 -10.57 -6.98
N ASP A 212 6.41 -11.27 -7.57
CA ASP A 212 5.57 -10.72 -8.63
C ASP A 212 4.49 -9.79 -8.05
N ASP A 213 4.36 -8.58 -8.59
CA ASP A 213 3.43 -7.58 -8.05
C ASP A 213 1.95 -7.94 -8.28
N TYR A 214 1.66 -8.68 -9.35
CA TYR A 214 0.30 -9.08 -9.70
C TYR A 214 -0.17 -10.25 -8.82
N THR A 215 0.55 -11.38 -8.85
CA THR A 215 0.20 -12.64 -8.16
C THR A 215 0.68 -12.71 -6.72
N ARG A 216 1.63 -11.86 -6.31
CA ARG A 216 2.30 -11.94 -4.98
C ARG A 216 3.05 -13.24 -4.72
N LYS A 217 3.25 -14.08 -5.74
CA LYS A 217 4.08 -15.28 -5.62
C LYS A 217 5.51 -14.85 -5.35
N ALA A 218 6.13 -15.51 -4.39
CA ALA A 218 7.49 -15.26 -3.96
C ALA A 218 8.40 -16.44 -4.33
N TRP A 219 9.59 -16.13 -4.82
CA TRP A 219 10.67 -17.09 -5.06
C TRP A 219 11.85 -16.71 -4.17
N ILE A 220 12.45 -17.71 -3.53
CA ILE A 220 13.57 -17.52 -2.61
C ILE A 220 14.80 -18.24 -3.14
N TYR A 221 15.94 -17.56 -3.12
CA TYR A 221 17.25 -18.11 -3.44
C TYR A 221 18.19 -17.85 -2.26
N PHE A 222 19.06 -18.81 -1.93
CA PHE A 222 19.98 -18.70 -0.80
C PHE A 222 21.40 -18.35 -1.24
N LEU A 223 21.99 -17.35 -0.62
CA LEU A 223 23.28 -16.78 -1.00
C LEU A 223 24.30 -16.91 0.14
N THR A 224 25.53 -17.20 -0.25
CA THR A 224 26.71 -17.08 0.60
C THR A 224 27.15 -15.62 0.62
N GLU A 225 27.17 -14.98 -0.56
CA GLU A 225 27.56 -13.58 -0.77
C GLU A 225 26.51 -12.82 -1.58
N LYS A 226 26.42 -11.50 -1.37
CA LYS A 226 25.47 -10.65 -2.12
C LYS A 226 25.79 -10.55 -3.61
N SER A 227 27.04 -10.79 -4.01
CA SER A 227 27.51 -10.80 -5.40
C SER A 227 26.80 -11.86 -6.26
N GLU A 228 26.34 -12.96 -5.66
CA GLU A 228 25.64 -14.05 -6.37
C GLU A 228 24.23 -13.64 -6.87
N ALA A 229 23.72 -12.47 -6.45
CA ALA A 229 22.37 -12.01 -6.78
C ALA A 229 22.11 -11.91 -8.30
N PHE A 230 23.12 -11.52 -9.08
CA PHE A 230 22.99 -11.44 -10.53
C PHE A 230 22.81 -12.82 -11.17
N HIS A 231 23.60 -13.81 -10.74
CA HIS A 231 23.48 -15.18 -11.23
C HIS A 231 22.08 -15.76 -10.95
N TYR A 232 21.60 -15.63 -9.71
CA TYR A 232 20.26 -16.10 -9.36
C TYR A 232 19.15 -15.34 -10.09
N PHE A 233 19.34 -14.05 -10.40
CA PHE A 233 18.39 -13.31 -11.23
C PHE A 233 18.30 -13.89 -12.66
N GLN A 234 19.41 -14.31 -13.26
CA GLN A 234 19.41 -14.96 -14.57
C GLN A 234 18.66 -16.30 -14.54
N CYS A 235 18.93 -17.13 -13.54
CA CYS A 235 18.22 -18.39 -13.33
C CYS A 235 16.71 -18.15 -13.14
N PHE A 236 16.36 -17.19 -12.27
CA PHE A 236 14.99 -16.79 -12.00
C PHE A 236 14.26 -16.34 -13.27
N LYS A 237 14.84 -15.41 -14.03
CA LYS A 237 14.28 -14.93 -15.30
C LYS A 237 13.96 -16.09 -16.25
N ASN A 238 14.93 -16.97 -16.48
CA ASN A 238 14.76 -18.10 -17.39
C ASN A 238 13.65 -19.06 -16.93
N LEU A 239 13.53 -19.28 -15.62
CA LEU A 239 12.48 -20.13 -15.04
C LEU A 239 11.10 -19.50 -15.27
N VAL A 240 10.88 -18.28 -14.78
CA VAL A 240 9.53 -17.68 -14.74
C VAL A 240 9.00 -17.31 -16.12
N GLU A 241 9.89 -16.93 -17.05
CA GLU A 241 9.47 -16.61 -18.41
C GLU A 241 9.09 -17.87 -19.20
N LYS A 242 9.81 -18.98 -19.00
CA LYS A 242 9.43 -20.27 -19.58
C LYS A 242 8.15 -20.82 -18.98
N GLU A 243 7.97 -20.69 -17.66
CA GLU A 243 6.78 -21.20 -16.96
C GLU A 243 5.51 -20.42 -17.33
N SER A 244 5.61 -19.09 -17.43
CA SER A 244 4.45 -18.24 -17.70
C SER A 244 4.20 -17.95 -19.19
N GLY A 245 5.18 -18.17 -20.06
CA GLY A 245 5.16 -17.74 -21.46
C GLY A 245 5.18 -16.21 -21.64
N LEU A 246 5.46 -15.46 -20.58
CA LEU A 246 5.51 -13.99 -20.55
C LEU A 246 6.92 -13.51 -20.21
N MET A 247 7.23 -12.27 -20.57
CA MET A 247 8.54 -11.67 -20.32
C MET A 247 8.50 -10.71 -19.13
N ILE A 248 9.59 -10.64 -18.37
CA ILE A 248 9.75 -9.65 -17.30
C ILE A 248 9.85 -8.26 -17.92
N LYS A 249 8.92 -7.36 -17.57
CA LYS A 249 8.91 -5.98 -18.09
C LYS A 249 9.72 -5.03 -17.21
N CYS A 250 9.57 -5.15 -15.90
CA CYS A 250 10.18 -4.23 -14.96
C CYS A 250 10.69 -4.93 -13.71
N LEU A 251 11.88 -4.54 -13.26
CA LEU A 251 12.48 -5.00 -12.00
C LEU A 251 12.69 -3.82 -11.06
N ARG A 252 12.05 -3.88 -9.88
CA ARG A 252 12.22 -2.93 -8.79
C ARG A 252 13.12 -3.50 -7.70
N THR A 253 14.22 -2.82 -7.43
CA THR A 253 15.16 -3.13 -6.35
C THR A 253 15.47 -1.87 -5.56
N ASP A 254 16.17 -2.03 -4.44
CA ASP A 254 16.88 -0.91 -3.84
C ASP A 254 18.12 -0.53 -4.67
N ARG A 255 18.91 0.43 -4.14
CA ARG A 255 20.20 0.86 -4.71
C ARG A 255 21.37 0.06 -4.11
N GLY A 256 21.14 -1.18 -3.68
CA GLY A 256 22.20 -2.06 -3.23
C GLY A 256 23.25 -2.29 -4.32
N GLY A 257 24.52 -2.35 -3.94
CA GLY A 257 25.65 -2.54 -4.87
C GLY A 257 25.51 -3.82 -5.71
N GLU A 258 24.88 -4.84 -5.15
CA GLU A 258 24.53 -6.12 -5.79
C GLU A 258 23.63 -5.98 -7.01
N PHE A 259 22.80 -4.92 -7.06
CA PHE A 259 21.79 -4.70 -8.09
C PHE A 259 22.16 -3.55 -9.05
N THR A 260 23.25 -2.85 -8.76
CA THR A 260 23.75 -1.70 -9.53
C THR A 260 25.08 -1.99 -10.24
N SER A 261 25.51 -3.25 -10.31
CA SER A 261 26.71 -3.62 -11.07
C SER A 261 26.53 -3.30 -12.57
N SER A 262 27.64 -3.02 -13.27
CA SER A 262 27.65 -2.77 -14.71
C SER A 262 27.05 -3.94 -15.47
N GLU A 263 27.46 -5.16 -15.14
CA GLU A 263 26.96 -6.41 -15.73
C GLU A 263 25.44 -6.54 -15.60
N PHE A 264 24.89 -6.25 -14.42
CA PHE A 264 23.44 -6.32 -14.19
C PHE A 264 22.70 -5.29 -15.06
N ASN A 265 23.23 -4.08 -15.14
CA ASN A 265 22.64 -3.00 -15.94
C ASN A 265 22.70 -3.30 -17.44
N GLU A 266 23.84 -3.76 -17.95
CA GLU A 266 24.01 -4.17 -19.35
C GLU A 266 23.09 -5.33 -19.71
N PHE A 267 22.97 -6.32 -18.83
CA PHE A 267 22.04 -7.45 -19.02
C PHE A 267 20.59 -6.98 -19.11
N CYS A 268 20.16 -6.08 -18.22
CA CYS A 268 18.81 -5.53 -18.24
C CYS A 268 18.55 -4.69 -19.50
N GLN A 269 19.51 -3.88 -19.94
CA GLN A 269 19.41 -3.13 -21.18
C GLN A 269 19.31 -4.05 -22.40
N LYS A 270 20.15 -5.09 -22.46
CA LYS A 270 20.15 -6.07 -23.56
C LYS A 270 18.85 -6.88 -23.63
N THR A 271 18.27 -7.21 -22.48
CA THR A 271 17.01 -7.97 -22.38
C THR A 271 15.76 -7.10 -22.42
N GLY A 272 15.91 -5.76 -22.41
CA GLY A 272 14.79 -4.82 -22.44
C GLY A 272 14.05 -4.67 -21.10
N ILE A 273 14.63 -5.12 -19.98
CA ILE A 273 14.02 -5.04 -18.65
C ILE A 273 14.19 -3.62 -18.10
N LYS A 274 13.08 -2.93 -17.83
CA LYS A 274 13.10 -1.61 -17.19
C LYS A 274 13.52 -1.73 -15.73
N ARG A 275 14.51 -0.94 -15.32
CA ARG A 275 14.95 -0.87 -13.91
C ARG A 275 14.23 0.24 -13.17
N GLN A 276 13.70 -0.08 -11.99
CA GLN A 276 13.15 0.86 -11.03
C GLN A 276 13.96 0.77 -9.74
N LEU A 277 14.82 1.75 -9.47
CA LEU A 277 15.57 1.80 -8.22
C LEU A 277 14.80 2.65 -7.21
N THR A 278 14.71 2.20 -5.97
CA THR A 278 14.17 3.07 -4.91
C THR A 278 15.06 4.30 -4.71
N THR A 279 14.45 5.41 -4.30
CA THR A 279 15.20 6.60 -3.90
C THR A 279 15.90 6.35 -2.57
N ALA A 280 17.12 6.88 -2.43
CA ALA A 280 17.87 6.78 -1.18
C ALA A 280 17.00 7.21 0.02
N TYR A 281 17.14 6.52 1.15
CA TYR A 281 16.42 6.79 2.40
C TYR A 281 14.87 6.71 2.30
N THR A 282 14.34 6.01 1.29
CA THR A 282 12.89 5.72 1.13
C THR A 282 12.62 4.22 0.98
N PRO A 283 12.92 3.40 2.02
CA PRO A 283 12.68 1.95 2.01
C PRO A 283 11.24 1.58 1.63
N GLN A 284 10.29 2.45 1.99
CA GLN A 284 8.86 2.27 1.75
C GLN A 284 8.49 2.07 0.26
N GLN A 285 9.32 2.52 -0.70
CA GLN A 285 9.08 2.33 -2.14
C GLN A 285 9.21 0.87 -2.60
N ASN A 286 9.99 0.05 -1.88
CA ASN A 286 10.05 -1.40 -2.07
C ASN A 286 9.34 -2.16 -0.95
N GLY A 287 8.35 -1.51 -0.30
CA GLY A 287 7.69 -2.05 0.88
C GLY A 287 7.03 -3.42 0.67
N VAL A 288 6.73 -3.83 -0.56
CA VAL A 288 6.23 -5.18 -0.88
C VAL A 288 7.24 -6.25 -0.48
N ALA A 289 8.48 -6.13 -0.97
CA ALA A 289 9.53 -7.10 -0.69
C ALA A 289 9.97 -7.05 0.78
N GLU A 290 10.11 -5.84 1.33
CA GLU A 290 10.46 -5.67 2.74
C GLU A 290 9.41 -6.28 3.69
N ARG A 291 8.11 -6.09 3.40
CA ARG A 291 7.03 -6.68 4.21
C ARG A 291 7.05 -8.20 4.10
N LYS A 292 7.20 -8.74 2.88
CA LYS A 292 7.26 -10.20 2.69
C LYS A 292 8.46 -10.82 3.42
N ASN A 293 9.65 -10.24 3.29
CA ASN A 293 10.85 -10.70 4.00
C ASN A 293 10.65 -10.69 5.52
N ARG A 294 9.99 -9.66 6.05
CA ARG A 294 9.63 -9.58 7.47
C ARG A 294 8.65 -10.67 7.89
N THR A 295 7.59 -10.92 7.12
CA THR A 295 6.63 -12.00 7.38
C THR A 295 7.33 -13.36 7.38
N ILE A 296 8.16 -13.63 6.37
CA ILE A 296 8.93 -14.88 6.27
C ILE A 296 9.76 -15.07 7.54
N MET A 297 10.55 -14.06 7.93
CA MET A 297 11.41 -14.18 9.11
C MET A 297 10.64 -14.30 10.43
N ASN A 298 9.45 -13.72 10.54
CA ASN A 298 8.60 -13.91 11.72
C ASN A 298 8.12 -15.36 11.82
N LEU A 299 7.61 -15.93 10.73
CA LEU A 299 7.16 -17.32 10.69
C LEU A 299 8.31 -18.32 10.89
N VAL A 300 9.48 -18.06 10.31
CA VAL A 300 10.68 -18.87 10.52
C VAL A 300 11.08 -18.91 11.99
N ARG A 301 11.03 -17.77 12.70
CA ARG A 301 11.30 -17.75 14.16
C ARG A 301 10.30 -18.61 14.92
N THR A 302 9.02 -18.53 14.56
CA THR A 302 7.96 -19.36 15.18
C THR A 302 8.20 -20.84 14.93
N LEU A 303 8.39 -21.26 13.67
CA LEU A 303 8.60 -22.67 13.30
C LEU A 303 9.82 -23.27 13.98
N LEU A 304 10.96 -22.56 13.99
CA LEU A 304 12.17 -23.05 14.65
C LEU A 304 11.98 -23.15 16.17
N SER A 305 11.19 -22.26 16.77
CA SER A 305 10.94 -22.27 18.22
C SER A 305 9.98 -23.37 18.67
N GLU A 306 8.97 -23.69 17.86
CA GLU A 306 7.90 -24.64 18.20
C GLU A 306 8.44 -26.05 18.45
N LYS A 307 9.28 -26.55 17.54
CA LYS A 307 9.90 -27.88 17.62
C LYS A 307 11.38 -27.85 18.03
N LYS A 308 11.84 -26.71 18.56
CA LYS A 308 13.21 -26.46 19.05
C LYS A 308 14.31 -26.85 18.04
N LEU A 309 14.10 -26.59 16.76
CA LEU A 309 15.10 -26.89 15.73
C LEU A 309 16.32 -25.97 15.87
N PRO A 310 17.54 -26.47 15.59
CA PRO A 310 18.72 -25.64 15.52
C PRO A 310 18.54 -24.50 14.49
N LYS A 311 19.00 -23.31 14.87
CA LYS A 311 18.88 -22.11 14.01
C LYS A 311 19.65 -22.24 12.69
N SER A 312 20.54 -23.22 12.53
CA SER A 312 21.25 -23.49 11.28
C SER A 312 20.35 -24.03 10.16
N PHE A 313 19.17 -24.57 10.49
CA PHE A 313 18.13 -25.01 9.53
C PHE A 313 17.21 -23.86 9.08
N TRP A 314 17.65 -22.61 9.26
CA TRP A 314 16.86 -21.46 8.82
C TRP A 314 16.58 -21.46 7.31
N PRO A 315 17.46 -21.94 6.38
CA PRO A 315 17.11 -21.97 4.97
C PRO A 315 15.95 -22.91 4.65
N GLU A 316 15.94 -24.10 5.25
CA GLU A 316 14.88 -25.08 5.06
C GLU A 316 13.55 -24.56 5.61
N ALA A 317 13.60 -23.90 6.78
CA ALA A 317 12.43 -23.23 7.34
C ALA A 317 11.95 -22.08 6.44
N VAL A 318 12.85 -21.27 5.87
CA VAL A 318 12.49 -20.20 4.92
C VAL A 318 11.84 -20.79 3.67
N ASN A 319 12.38 -21.89 3.11
CA ASN A 319 11.82 -22.52 1.92
C ASN A 319 10.41 -23.05 2.19
N TRP A 320 10.22 -23.74 3.33
CA TRP A 320 8.91 -24.20 3.76
C TRP A 320 7.91 -23.06 3.96
N VAL A 321 8.32 -21.98 4.63
CA VAL A 321 7.46 -20.80 4.83
C VAL A 321 7.09 -20.16 3.50
N ALA A 322 8.02 -20.00 2.57
CA ALA A 322 7.72 -19.45 1.25
C ALA A 322 6.74 -20.35 0.47
N TYR A 323 6.93 -21.67 0.56
CA TYR A 323 6.05 -22.66 -0.05
C TYR A 323 4.60 -22.58 0.48
N VAL A 324 4.44 -22.46 1.80
CA VAL A 324 3.15 -22.29 2.48
C VAL A 324 2.53 -20.94 2.16
N LEU A 325 3.30 -19.85 2.21
CA LEU A 325 2.81 -18.49 1.92
C LEU A 325 2.32 -18.34 0.48
N ASN A 326 2.96 -19.02 -0.48
CA ASN A 326 2.48 -19.04 -1.86
C ASN A 326 1.13 -19.78 -2.01
N ARG A 327 0.76 -20.63 -1.05
CA ARG A 327 -0.51 -21.37 -0.98
C ARG A 327 -1.47 -20.81 0.08
N SER A 328 -1.16 -19.63 0.62
CA SER A 328 -1.95 -18.94 1.64
C SER A 328 -2.71 -17.76 1.02
N PRO A 329 -3.85 -17.34 1.59
CA PRO A 329 -4.56 -16.16 1.11
C PRO A 329 -3.74 -14.88 1.33
N THR A 330 -3.95 -13.89 0.46
CA THR A 330 -3.42 -12.53 0.66
C THR A 330 -4.53 -11.53 0.35
N LEU A 331 -4.60 -10.39 1.05
CA LEU A 331 -5.62 -9.37 0.78
C LEU A 331 -5.61 -8.86 -0.66
N VAL A 332 -4.43 -8.90 -1.27
CA VAL A 332 -4.15 -8.31 -2.57
C VAL A 332 -4.61 -9.23 -3.70
N VAL A 333 -4.62 -10.54 -3.49
CA VAL A 333 -5.07 -11.56 -4.43
C VAL A 333 -6.40 -12.10 -3.91
N LYS A 334 -7.50 -11.52 -4.38
CA LYS A 334 -8.84 -11.80 -3.84
C LYS A 334 -9.25 -13.24 -4.14
N ASN A 335 -9.60 -13.99 -3.09
CA ASN A 335 -10.15 -15.34 -3.15
C ASN A 335 -9.30 -16.36 -3.93
N GLN A 336 -8.00 -16.10 -4.08
CA GLN A 336 -7.06 -16.99 -4.74
C GLN A 336 -5.73 -16.98 -3.99
N THR A 337 -5.01 -18.09 -4.05
CA THR A 337 -3.64 -18.16 -3.53
C THR A 337 -2.67 -17.56 -4.56
N PRO A 338 -1.49 -17.06 -4.15
CA PRO A 338 -0.45 -16.65 -5.09
C PRO A 338 -0.07 -17.73 -6.11
N GLU A 339 -0.07 -19.00 -5.68
CA GLU A 339 0.18 -20.16 -6.55
C GLU A 339 -0.94 -20.36 -7.58
N GLU A 340 -2.21 -20.21 -7.17
CA GLU A 340 -3.36 -20.28 -8.07
C GLU A 340 -3.35 -19.10 -9.06
N ALA A 341 -3.07 -17.89 -8.58
CA ALA A 341 -2.97 -16.71 -9.45
C ALA A 341 -1.82 -16.84 -10.47
N TRP A 342 -0.75 -17.55 -10.11
CA TRP A 342 0.40 -17.80 -10.98
C TRP A 342 0.20 -18.96 -11.96
N SER A 343 -0.26 -20.12 -11.49
CA SER A 343 -0.41 -21.33 -12.33
C SER A 343 -1.76 -21.40 -13.04
N GLY A 344 -2.78 -20.71 -12.53
CA GLY A 344 -4.18 -20.86 -12.94
C GLY A 344 -4.87 -22.09 -12.35
N VAL A 345 -4.17 -22.89 -11.54
CA VAL A 345 -4.69 -24.14 -10.96
C VAL A 345 -4.67 -24.05 -9.44
N LYS A 346 -5.74 -24.52 -8.79
CA LYS A 346 -5.81 -24.58 -7.33
C LYS A 346 -4.78 -25.59 -6.80
N PRO A 347 -3.87 -25.17 -5.90
CA PRO A 347 -2.89 -26.09 -5.34
C PRO A 347 -3.54 -27.05 -4.34
N SER A 348 -3.10 -28.31 -4.33
CA SER A 348 -3.37 -29.23 -3.21
C SER A 348 -2.48 -28.90 -2.01
N VAL A 349 -3.01 -29.09 -0.81
CA VAL A 349 -2.32 -28.90 0.48
C VAL A 349 -2.41 -30.14 1.38
N GLU A 350 -2.96 -31.26 0.89
CA GLU A 350 -3.14 -32.50 1.66
C GLU A 350 -1.83 -33.09 2.19
N HIS A 351 -0.72 -32.79 1.50
CA HIS A 351 0.62 -33.22 1.88
C HIS A 351 1.26 -32.35 2.97
N PHE A 352 0.60 -31.29 3.42
CA PHE A 352 1.13 -30.42 4.49
C PHE A 352 1.21 -31.18 5.81
N ARG A 353 2.33 -31.01 6.52
CA ARG A 353 2.61 -31.62 7.82
C ARG A 353 3.34 -30.59 8.68
N VAL A 354 3.30 -30.74 10.01
CA VAL A 354 4.02 -29.88 10.95
C VAL A 354 5.53 -29.92 10.66
N PHE A 355 6.10 -28.77 10.33
CA PHE A 355 7.53 -28.65 10.05
C PHE A 355 8.35 -29.03 11.28
N GLY A 356 9.41 -29.81 11.08
CA GLY A 356 10.27 -30.23 12.18
C GLY A 356 9.71 -31.36 13.06
N CYS A 357 8.57 -31.96 12.70
CA CYS A 357 8.08 -33.16 13.37
C CYS A 357 9.00 -34.37 13.13
N VAL A 358 8.90 -35.36 14.02
CA VAL A 358 9.57 -36.65 13.82
C VAL A 358 8.82 -37.44 12.77
N THR A 359 9.58 -38.08 11.90
CA THR A 359 9.10 -38.86 10.76
C THR A 359 9.82 -40.19 10.73
N HIS A 360 9.13 -41.23 10.27
CA HIS A 360 9.70 -42.56 10.06
C HIS A 360 9.71 -42.86 8.57
N VAL A 361 10.90 -43.00 8.01
CA VAL A 361 11.12 -43.22 6.59
C VAL A 361 11.32 -44.70 6.34
N HIS A 362 10.59 -45.26 5.38
CA HIS A 362 10.80 -46.65 5.01
C HIS A 362 12.18 -46.85 4.35
N VAL A 363 12.95 -47.81 4.85
CA VAL A 363 14.23 -48.21 4.27
C VAL A 363 13.98 -49.40 3.32
N PRO A 364 14.27 -49.26 2.02
CA PRO A 364 14.03 -50.32 1.03
C PRO A 364 14.76 -51.62 1.36
N ASP A 365 14.14 -52.74 0.98
CA ASP A 365 14.65 -54.10 1.20
C ASP A 365 16.06 -54.33 0.61
N ALA A 366 16.42 -53.62 -0.45
CA ALA A 366 17.74 -53.70 -1.09
C ALA A 366 18.88 -53.09 -0.24
N GLY A 367 18.55 -52.22 0.71
CA GLY A 367 19.51 -51.53 1.57
C GLY A 367 19.55 -52.07 3.00
N ARG A 368 18.97 -53.25 3.25
CA ARG A 368 18.91 -53.83 4.59
C ARG A 368 19.23 -55.32 4.64
N THR A 369 19.86 -55.78 5.71
CA THR A 369 19.92 -57.21 6.04
C THR A 369 18.62 -57.66 6.73
N LYS A 370 18.40 -58.98 6.86
CA LYS A 370 17.09 -59.56 7.24
C LYS A 370 16.56 -59.12 8.62
N LEU A 371 17.44 -58.69 9.53
CA LEU A 371 17.09 -58.25 10.90
C LEU A 371 17.21 -56.73 11.11
N GLU A 372 17.66 -55.97 10.11
CA GLU A 372 17.80 -54.51 10.24
C GLU A 372 16.43 -53.80 10.23
N ASN A 373 16.40 -52.64 10.89
CA ASN A 373 15.19 -51.84 11.05
C ASN A 373 14.61 -51.41 9.69
N LYS A 374 13.31 -51.64 9.49
CA LYS A 374 12.59 -51.28 8.26
C LYS A 374 12.30 -49.78 8.11
N SER A 375 12.58 -49.00 9.14
CA SER A 375 12.35 -47.56 9.15
C SER A 375 13.44 -46.81 9.90
N CYS A 376 13.81 -45.63 9.40
CA CYS A 376 14.71 -44.73 10.09
C CYS A 376 13.99 -43.46 10.55
N LYS A 377 14.28 -43.01 11.79
CA LYS A 377 13.73 -41.77 12.33
C LYS A 377 14.44 -40.57 11.73
N CYS A 378 13.66 -39.63 11.21
CA CYS A 378 14.13 -38.40 10.58
C CYS A 378 13.28 -37.21 11.04
N VAL A 379 13.73 -35.99 10.71
CA VAL A 379 13.02 -34.74 10.96
C VAL A 379 12.54 -34.15 9.64
N LEU A 380 11.28 -33.70 9.57
CA LEU A 380 10.74 -33.06 8.37
C LEU A 380 11.35 -31.68 8.14
N LEU A 381 11.97 -31.47 6.97
CA LEU A 381 12.53 -30.19 6.53
C LEU A 381 11.81 -29.57 5.33
N GLY A 382 10.80 -30.24 4.76
CA GLY A 382 9.94 -29.68 3.70
C GLY A 382 9.71 -30.64 2.54
N MET A 383 9.52 -30.09 1.34
CA MET A 383 9.31 -30.86 0.10
C MET A 383 10.56 -30.83 -0.78
N SER A 384 10.73 -31.87 -1.60
CA SER A 384 11.69 -31.84 -2.71
C SER A 384 11.13 -31.05 -3.90
N GLU A 385 11.99 -30.31 -4.59
CA GLU A 385 11.64 -29.57 -5.82
C GLU A 385 11.69 -30.47 -7.06
N GLU A 386 12.53 -31.50 -7.05
CA GLU A 386 12.79 -32.38 -8.21
C GLU A 386 11.96 -33.67 -8.16
N SER A 387 11.46 -34.04 -6.97
CA SER A 387 10.78 -35.31 -6.75
C SER A 387 9.50 -35.13 -5.94
N LYS A 388 8.50 -35.99 -6.18
CA LYS A 388 7.27 -36.05 -5.37
C LYS A 388 7.52 -36.75 -4.03
N GLY A 389 8.33 -36.13 -3.19
CA GLY A 389 8.72 -36.67 -1.89
C GLY A 389 9.03 -35.58 -0.87
N TYR A 390 9.04 -35.98 0.39
CA TYR A 390 9.43 -35.15 1.51
C TYR A 390 10.95 -35.08 1.62
N ARG A 391 11.46 -33.90 1.93
CA ARG A 391 12.86 -33.67 2.27
C ARG A 391 13.01 -33.79 3.78
N LEU A 392 13.79 -34.77 4.20
CA LEU A 392 13.91 -35.22 5.58
C LEU A 392 15.36 -35.17 6.01
N TYR A 393 15.62 -34.93 7.28
CA TYR A 393 16.97 -34.91 7.83
C TYR A 393 17.11 -36.01 8.87
N ASN A 394 18.10 -36.87 8.69
CA ASN A 394 18.46 -37.87 9.68
C ASN A 394 19.48 -37.25 10.64
N PRO A 395 19.12 -37.00 11.92
CA PRO A 395 20.03 -36.37 12.88
C PRO A 395 21.21 -37.25 13.30
N ILE A 396 21.11 -38.57 13.11
CA ILE A 396 22.16 -39.55 13.45
C ILE A 396 23.22 -39.55 12.35
N THR A 397 22.82 -39.78 11.10
CA THR A 397 23.77 -39.82 9.96
C THR A 397 24.13 -38.45 9.42
N ARG A 398 23.41 -37.40 9.84
CA ARG A 398 23.52 -36.01 9.36
C ARG A 398 23.27 -35.86 7.85
N LYS A 399 22.59 -36.83 7.23
CA LYS A 399 22.27 -36.83 5.79
C LYS A 399 20.83 -36.36 5.56
N ILE A 400 20.61 -35.76 4.39
CA ILE A 400 19.28 -35.41 3.90
C ILE A 400 18.77 -36.59 3.07
N VAL A 401 17.56 -37.07 3.39
CA VAL A 401 16.89 -38.16 2.71
C VAL A 401 15.65 -37.61 2.01
N ILE A 402 15.41 -38.04 0.77
CA ILE A 402 14.18 -37.75 0.04
C ILE A 402 13.38 -39.03 -0.05
N SER A 403 12.16 -39.02 0.49
CA SER A 403 11.28 -40.19 0.41
C SER A 403 9.81 -39.80 0.31
N ARG A 404 9.04 -40.62 -0.39
CA ARG A 404 7.58 -40.52 -0.46
C ARG A 404 6.91 -41.29 0.69
N ASP A 405 7.49 -42.43 1.07
CA ASP A 405 6.89 -43.37 2.02
C ASP A 405 7.35 -43.02 3.43
N VAL A 406 6.54 -42.18 4.08
CA VAL A 406 6.86 -41.54 5.36
C VAL A 406 5.65 -41.58 6.28
N VAL A 407 5.87 -42.00 7.53
CA VAL A 407 4.88 -41.90 8.61
C VAL A 407 5.25 -40.70 9.50
N PHE A 408 4.26 -39.88 9.88
CA PHE A 408 4.46 -38.62 10.58
C PHE A 408 3.95 -38.69 12.03
N GLU A 409 4.77 -38.25 12.97
CA GLU A 409 4.39 -38.04 14.36
C GLU A 409 4.37 -36.52 14.65
N GLU A 410 3.32 -35.83 14.19
CA GLU A 410 3.27 -34.36 14.15
C GLU A 410 3.37 -33.68 15.52
N ASP A 411 2.90 -34.33 16.58
CA ASP A 411 2.95 -33.82 17.96
C ASP A 411 4.34 -33.95 18.60
N THR A 412 5.18 -34.84 18.08
CA THR A 412 6.50 -35.11 18.66
C THR A 412 7.56 -34.14 18.15
N GLN A 413 8.65 -34.01 18.90
CA GLN A 413 9.83 -33.23 18.55
C GLN A 413 11.09 -34.07 18.72
N TRP A 414 12.08 -33.83 17.88
CA TRP A 414 13.39 -34.46 18.05
C TRP A 414 14.15 -33.86 19.23
N ASN A 415 14.84 -34.70 20.00
CA ASN A 415 15.69 -34.23 21.09
C ASN A 415 17.11 -33.92 20.58
N TRP A 416 17.35 -32.66 20.24
CA TRP A 416 18.63 -32.19 19.71
C TRP A 416 19.79 -32.18 20.73
N ASN A 417 19.52 -32.37 22.02
CA ASN A 417 20.53 -32.33 23.08
C ASN A 417 21.20 -33.70 23.34
N VAL A 418 20.70 -34.77 22.73
CA VAL A 418 21.27 -36.12 22.88
C VAL A 418 22.35 -36.29 21.81
N SER A 419 23.60 -36.34 22.23
CA SER A 419 24.70 -36.78 21.39
C SER A 419 24.54 -38.27 21.12
N HIS A 420 23.91 -38.64 20.01
CA HIS A 420 23.98 -40.01 19.52
C HIS A 420 25.44 -40.26 19.11
N ARG A 421 26.14 -41.16 19.82
CA ARG A 421 27.43 -41.68 19.35
C ARG A 421 27.17 -42.33 17.99
N GLU A 422 28.07 -42.08 17.05
CA GLU A 422 28.04 -42.69 15.72
C GLU A 422 28.04 -44.21 15.87
N GLU A 423 26.88 -44.84 15.74
CA GLU A 423 26.85 -46.23 15.28
C GLU A 423 27.29 -46.16 13.82
N GLN A 424 28.55 -46.52 13.58
CA GLN A 424 29.13 -46.64 12.25
C GLN A 424 28.33 -47.67 11.45
N PHE A 425 27.34 -47.22 10.69
CA PHE A 425 26.89 -47.95 9.51
C PHE A 425 27.84 -47.59 8.37
N ALA A 426 28.55 -48.60 7.87
CA ALA A 426 29.52 -48.46 6.79
C ALA A 426 28.88 -47.81 5.55
N ASP A 427 29.47 -46.69 5.11
CA ASP A 427 29.16 -46.07 3.82
C ASP A 427 29.57 -47.03 2.70
N LEU A 428 28.60 -47.44 1.86
CA LEU A 428 28.88 -48.02 0.55
C LEU A 428 28.48 -47.00 -0.52
N GLU A 429 29.48 -46.26 -0.99
CA GLU A 429 29.39 -45.52 -2.25
C GLU A 429 29.22 -46.50 -3.42
N TYR A 430 28.31 -46.15 -4.32
CA TYR A 430 27.88 -46.97 -5.45
C TYR A 430 28.97 -46.99 -6.54
N GLY A 431 29.67 -48.11 -6.68
CA GLY A 431 30.58 -48.42 -7.78
C GLY A 431 30.14 -49.69 -8.49
N ASP A 432 29.70 -49.55 -9.73
CA ASP A 432 29.23 -50.63 -10.59
C ASP A 432 30.41 -51.55 -10.99
N THR A 433 30.24 -52.88 -10.81
CA THR A 433 30.72 -54.02 -11.64
C THR A 433 31.34 -55.26 -10.94
N LYS A 434 30.70 -56.40 -11.23
CA LYS A 434 31.21 -57.78 -11.52
C LYS A 434 31.85 -58.67 -10.42
N ASN A 435 31.11 -59.75 -10.12
CA ASN A 435 31.46 -61.14 -9.78
C ASN A 435 32.93 -61.50 -9.43
N THR A 436 33.12 -62.19 -8.29
CA THR A 436 33.51 -63.62 -8.20
C THR A 436 33.41 -64.13 -6.74
N ALA A 437 33.32 -65.46 -6.59
CA ALA A 437 32.90 -66.23 -5.42
C ALA A 437 34.02 -66.59 -4.41
N GLU A 438 33.60 -67.34 -3.37
CA GLU A 438 34.34 -68.15 -2.35
C GLU A 438 34.54 -67.45 -0.98
N VAL A 439 34.47 -68.08 0.21
CA VAL A 439 33.85 -69.27 0.86
C VAL A 439 34.38 -69.25 2.33
N GLU A 440 33.58 -69.71 3.31
CA GLU A 440 33.95 -70.10 4.71
C GLU A 440 34.44 -69.00 5.69
N GLU A 441 34.27 -69.03 7.02
CA GLU A 441 33.88 -70.08 7.99
C GLU A 441 33.40 -69.43 9.32
N GLU A 442 32.77 -70.25 10.16
CA GLU A 442 32.16 -69.97 11.47
C GLU A 442 33.14 -69.50 12.56
N ASN A 443 32.64 -68.82 13.61
CA ASN A 443 32.85 -69.26 15.00
C ASN A 443 31.98 -68.49 16.01
N THR A 444 31.31 -69.28 16.84
CA THR A 444 30.55 -69.01 18.06
C THR A 444 31.43 -68.60 19.24
N ALA A 445 30.91 -67.77 20.15
CA ALA A 445 31.08 -67.97 21.61
C ALA A 445 30.18 -67.03 22.44
N ASP A 446 29.56 -67.64 23.44
CA ASP A 446 28.62 -67.14 24.46
C ASP A 446 29.20 -66.10 25.44
N GLY A 447 28.30 -65.45 26.18
CA GLY A 447 28.63 -64.74 27.41
C GLY A 447 27.42 -64.01 28.03
N GLU A 448 26.61 -64.76 28.77
CA GLU A 448 25.46 -64.32 29.57
C GLU A 448 25.82 -63.44 30.79
N SER A 449 24.74 -62.97 31.43
CA SER A 449 24.57 -62.43 32.80
C SER A 449 24.66 -60.92 32.95
N ASN A 450 23.88 -60.25 33.81
CA ASN A 450 22.53 -60.38 34.38
C ASN A 450 22.41 -59.19 35.37
N ASP A 451 21.21 -59.00 35.93
CA ASP A 451 20.85 -58.17 37.09
C ASP A 451 20.47 -56.71 36.73
N GLU A 452 19.16 -56.38 36.67
CA GLU A 452 18.21 -56.17 37.79
C GLU A 452 18.67 -55.02 38.70
N GLU A 453 17.88 -54.09 39.22
CA GLU A 453 16.46 -53.70 39.22
C GLU A 453 16.44 -52.35 39.99
N GLY A 454 15.35 -51.58 39.93
CA GLY A 454 15.03 -50.63 41.02
C GLY A 454 14.56 -49.22 40.64
N ASN A 455 13.30 -49.10 40.20
CA ASN A 455 12.18 -48.36 40.84
C ASN A 455 12.56 -47.27 41.89
N GLN A 456 12.04 -46.03 41.95
CA GLN A 456 10.65 -45.52 42.06
C GLN A 456 10.73 -43.97 42.08
N SER A 457 10.01 -43.21 41.25
CA SER A 457 8.71 -42.52 41.46
C SER A 457 8.54 -41.59 42.68
N GLN A 458 8.17 -40.32 42.43
CA GLN A 458 7.09 -39.47 43.05
C GLN A 458 7.37 -37.98 42.74
N ASN A 459 6.59 -37.30 41.87
CA ASN A 459 5.37 -36.51 42.12
C ASN A 459 5.51 -35.38 43.16
N GLU A 460 5.33 -34.12 42.73
CA GLU A 460 4.45 -33.12 43.38
C GLU A 460 4.29 -31.81 42.57
N GLU A 461 3.25 -31.05 42.92
CA GLU A 461 2.37 -30.25 42.07
C GLU A 461 2.64 -28.73 42.01
N ASN A 462 2.12 -28.12 40.93
CA ASN A 462 1.44 -26.82 40.76
C ASN A 462 1.79 -25.58 41.63
N LYS A 463 2.02 -24.45 40.94
CA LYS A 463 1.36 -23.17 41.26
C LYS A 463 1.32 -22.20 40.07
N VAL A 464 0.08 -21.88 39.63
CA VAL A 464 -0.30 -20.87 38.64
C VAL A 464 -0.56 -19.54 39.36
N ILE A 465 -0.08 -18.42 38.80
CA ILE A 465 -0.53 -17.07 39.16
C ILE A 465 -0.85 -16.32 37.84
N ASN A 466 -2.14 -16.05 37.65
CA ASN A 466 -2.69 -15.14 36.64
C ASN A 466 -2.60 -13.70 37.15
N ASP A 467 -2.18 -12.76 36.30
CA ASP A 467 -2.50 -11.34 36.48
C ASP A 467 -2.88 -10.74 35.11
N GLU A 468 -4.18 -10.51 34.93
CA GLU A 468 -4.79 -9.91 33.75
C GLU A 468 -4.75 -8.37 33.87
N ARG A 469 -3.99 -7.72 33.00
CA ARG A 469 -4.22 -6.32 32.63
C ARG A 469 -4.36 -6.21 31.13
N GLY A 470 -5.61 -6.16 30.67
CA GLY A 470 -5.98 -5.99 29.28
C GLY A 470 -5.41 -4.71 28.68
N ARG A 471 -4.46 -4.85 27.75
CA ARG A 471 -4.12 -3.80 26.78
C ARG A 471 -4.99 -4.02 25.54
N ASN A 472 -5.72 -3.01 25.10
CA ASN A 472 -6.36 -3.01 23.78
C ASN A 472 -5.29 -3.22 22.70
N ARG A 473 -5.23 -4.44 22.15
CA ARG A 473 -4.36 -4.78 21.03
C ARG A 473 -5.04 -4.31 19.76
N HIS A 474 -4.46 -3.33 19.09
CA HIS A 474 -4.72 -3.16 17.66
C HIS A 474 -3.84 -4.17 16.91
N PRO A 475 -4.35 -4.83 15.86
CA PRO A 475 -3.52 -5.66 15.01
C PRO A 475 -2.36 -4.81 14.47
N PRO A 476 -1.12 -5.31 14.54
CA PRO A 476 0.02 -4.64 13.95
C PRO A 476 -0.23 -4.41 12.45
N GLY A 477 0.14 -3.24 11.92
CA GLY A 477 -0.18 -2.87 10.52
C GLY A 477 0.36 -3.81 9.42
N TRP A 478 1.21 -4.78 9.75
CA TRP A 478 1.74 -5.80 8.86
C TRP A 478 0.87 -7.07 8.73
N MET A 479 -0.08 -7.26 9.65
CA MET A 479 -1.08 -8.33 9.59
C MET A 479 -2.20 -8.02 8.59
N ARG A 480 -2.36 -6.73 8.24
CA ARG A 480 -3.34 -6.21 7.28
C ARG A 480 -3.20 -6.73 5.85
N ASP A 481 -2.21 -7.53 5.50
CA ASP A 481 -2.06 -8.08 4.15
C ASP A 481 -2.48 -9.57 4.07
N TYR A 482 -2.82 -10.18 5.21
CA TYR A 482 -3.28 -11.57 5.34
C TYR A 482 -4.71 -11.59 5.87
N VAL A 483 -5.50 -12.58 5.44
CA VAL A 483 -6.82 -12.82 6.00
C VAL A 483 -6.63 -13.63 7.28
N ASP A 484 -6.56 -12.93 8.39
CA ASP A 484 -6.93 -13.51 9.68
C ASP A 484 -8.45 -13.60 9.65
N GLY A 485 -9.05 -14.65 10.21
CA GLY A 485 -10.49 -14.94 10.11
C GLY A 485 -11.43 -13.95 10.82
N GLU A 486 -11.19 -12.64 10.73
CA GLU A 486 -12.02 -11.57 11.28
C GLU A 486 -12.05 -10.38 10.31
N GLU A 487 -12.89 -10.47 9.28
CA GLU A 487 -13.55 -9.33 8.63
C GLU A 487 -14.55 -9.89 7.58
N PHE A 488 -15.54 -10.63 8.06
CA PHE A 488 -16.85 -10.60 7.43
C PHE A 488 -17.60 -9.43 8.07
N SER A 489 -18.08 -8.53 7.21
CA SER A 489 -18.90 -7.40 7.58
C SER A 489 -20.07 -7.82 8.46
N GLU A 490 -20.40 -6.99 9.44
CA GLU A 490 -21.60 -7.03 10.27
C GLU A 490 -22.88 -7.09 9.42
N SER A 491 -23.26 -8.27 8.96
CA SER A 491 -24.60 -8.70 8.56
C SER A 491 -24.51 -10.10 7.97
N GLU A 492 -25.34 -11.00 8.48
CA GLU A 492 -25.46 -12.43 8.13
C GLU A 492 -24.58 -13.38 8.97
N ASP A 493 -24.91 -13.44 10.26
CA ASP A 493 -24.82 -14.67 11.06
C ASP A 493 -25.66 -15.77 10.40
N ALA A 494 -25.02 -16.69 9.69
CA ALA A 494 -25.38 -18.11 9.66
C ALA A 494 -24.36 -18.90 8.84
N ILE A 495 -24.01 -20.09 9.35
CA ILE A 495 -23.21 -21.15 8.70
C ILE A 495 -21.71 -21.12 9.05
N ASN A 496 -21.40 -21.51 10.29
CA ASN A 496 -20.38 -22.54 10.50
C ASN A 496 -20.97 -23.62 11.41
N MET A 497 -21.09 -24.82 10.84
CA MET A 497 -21.51 -26.04 11.52
C MET A 497 -20.53 -26.36 12.66
N ALA A 498 -21.00 -26.19 13.89
CA ALA A 498 -20.77 -27.14 14.97
C ALA A 498 -22.14 -27.50 15.54
N LEU A 499 -22.55 -28.76 15.39
CA LEU A 499 -23.73 -29.34 16.01
C LEU A 499 -23.59 -29.24 17.54
N ILE A 500 -24.12 -28.16 18.12
CA ILE A 500 -24.47 -28.08 19.53
C ILE A 500 -25.92 -27.63 19.55
N ASP A 501 -26.81 -28.60 19.75
CA ASP A 501 -28.23 -28.36 20.01
C ASP A 501 -28.36 -27.78 21.43
N CYS A 502 -28.14 -26.47 21.55
CA CYS A 502 -28.37 -25.69 22.76
C CYS A 502 -29.28 -24.52 22.41
N THR A 503 -30.52 -24.81 22.00
CA THR A 503 -31.58 -23.81 22.07
C THR A 503 -31.86 -23.51 23.53
N ASP A 504 -31.63 -22.27 23.96
CA ASP A 504 -32.09 -21.80 25.26
C ASP A 504 -33.62 -21.97 25.34
N PRO A 505 -34.15 -22.65 26.36
CA PRO A 505 -35.59 -22.86 26.47
C PRO A 505 -36.30 -21.52 26.67
N GLU A 506 -37.31 -21.21 25.85
CA GLU A 506 -37.94 -19.87 25.81
C GLU A 506 -39.06 -19.66 26.84
N SER A 507 -39.37 -20.66 27.68
CA SER A 507 -40.39 -20.53 28.72
C SER A 507 -40.04 -21.26 30.02
N PHE A 508 -40.50 -20.70 31.14
CA PHE A 508 -40.23 -21.21 32.49
C PHE A 508 -40.69 -22.67 32.63
N GLU A 509 -41.80 -23.04 32.00
CA GLU A 509 -42.37 -24.39 32.02
C GLU A 509 -41.46 -25.44 31.38
N VAL A 510 -40.60 -25.05 30.43
CA VAL A 510 -39.61 -25.92 29.79
C VAL A 510 -38.34 -25.98 30.63
N VAL A 511 -37.92 -24.85 31.19
CA VAL A 511 -36.70 -24.72 32.01
C VAL A 511 -36.82 -25.51 33.32
N VAL A 512 -37.97 -25.42 34.01
CA VAL A 512 -38.23 -26.12 35.26
C VAL A 512 -38.20 -27.63 35.11
N LYS A 513 -38.35 -28.21 33.92
CA LYS A 513 -38.25 -29.67 33.77
C LYS A 513 -36.80 -30.18 33.85
N SER A 514 -35.80 -29.31 33.68
CA SER A 514 -34.38 -29.66 33.74
C SER A 514 -33.77 -29.39 35.12
N SER A 515 -33.10 -30.39 35.69
CA SER A 515 -32.44 -30.29 37.00
C SER A 515 -31.28 -29.28 37.00
N LYS A 516 -30.53 -29.18 35.90
CA LYS A 516 -29.40 -28.24 35.77
C LYS A 516 -29.85 -26.79 35.80
N TRP A 517 -30.97 -26.49 35.13
CA TRP A 517 -31.51 -25.13 35.11
C TRP A 517 -32.15 -24.74 36.45
N ARG A 518 -32.80 -25.67 37.16
CA ARG A 518 -33.25 -25.43 38.54
C ARG A 518 -32.09 -25.04 39.46
N GLN A 519 -30.98 -25.78 39.40
CA GLN A 519 -29.80 -25.47 40.19
C GLN A 519 -29.21 -24.09 39.86
N ALA A 520 -29.23 -23.68 38.59
CA ALA A 520 -28.80 -22.34 38.19
C ALA A 520 -29.72 -21.24 38.73
N MET A 521 -31.04 -21.41 38.63
CA MET A 521 -32.04 -20.48 39.18
C MET A 521 -31.94 -20.38 40.71
N ASP A 522 -31.77 -21.51 41.40
CA ASP A 522 -31.58 -21.56 42.84
C ASP A 522 -30.27 -20.88 43.27
N ALA A 523 -29.20 -21.02 42.50
CA ALA A 523 -27.94 -20.32 42.77
C ALA A 523 -28.08 -18.80 42.61
N GLU A 524 -28.84 -18.36 41.61
CA GLU A 524 -29.07 -16.93 41.35
C GLU A 524 -29.94 -16.29 42.42
N ILE A 525 -31.05 -16.94 42.82
CA ILE A 525 -31.92 -16.43 43.89
C ILE A 525 -31.20 -16.42 45.24
N ASN A 526 -30.39 -17.43 45.54
CA ASN A 526 -29.58 -17.46 46.76
C ASN A 526 -28.51 -16.36 46.78
N SER A 527 -27.92 -16.03 45.62
CA SER A 527 -26.99 -14.91 45.50
C SER A 527 -27.69 -13.58 45.78
N ILE A 528 -28.91 -13.40 45.29
CA ILE A 528 -29.71 -12.18 45.52
C ILE A 528 -30.11 -12.05 46.99
N VAL A 529 -30.60 -13.13 47.61
CA VAL A 529 -30.95 -13.15 49.04
C VAL A 529 -29.72 -12.87 49.91
N LYS A 530 -28.58 -13.47 49.58
CA LYS A 530 -27.31 -13.26 50.32
C LYS A 530 -26.84 -11.81 50.25
N ASN A 531 -27.06 -11.13 49.13
CA ASN A 531 -26.63 -9.75 48.93
C ASN A 531 -27.64 -8.71 49.46
N GLY A 532 -28.82 -9.14 49.92
CA GLY A 532 -29.86 -8.25 50.47
C GLY A 532 -30.34 -7.18 49.49
N THR A 533 -30.22 -7.45 48.18
CA THR A 533 -30.41 -6.43 47.14
C THR A 533 -31.86 -6.25 46.69
N TRP A 534 -32.78 -7.14 47.07
CA TRP A 534 -34.18 -7.13 46.63
C TRP A 534 -35.14 -7.49 47.78
N GLU A 535 -36.32 -6.88 47.80
CA GLU A 535 -37.44 -7.20 48.68
C GLU A 535 -38.65 -7.62 47.83
N LEU A 536 -39.27 -8.75 48.15
CA LEU A 536 -40.43 -9.26 47.42
C LEU A 536 -41.65 -8.36 47.71
N THR A 537 -42.20 -7.71 46.68
CA THR A 537 -43.35 -6.81 46.82
C THR A 537 -44.41 -7.11 45.78
N ASP A 538 -45.68 -6.92 46.14
CA ASP A 538 -46.79 -7.05 45.21
C ASP A 538 -46.78 -5.89 44.20
N LEU A 539 -47.05 -6.20 42.92
CA LEU A 539 -46.96 -5.23 41.84
C LEU A 539 -47.94 -4.05 42.06
N PRO A 540 -47.46 -2.80 42.17
CA PRO A 540 -48.34 -1.65 42.37
C PRO A 540 -49.24 -1.40 41.16
N VAL A 541 -50.49 -0.98 41.40
CA VAL A 541 -51.49 -0.73 40.35
C VAL A 541 -50.98 0.33 39.36
N GLY A 542 -50.74 -0.09 38.11
CA GLY A 542 -50.28 0.78 37.02
C GLY A 542 -48.80 0.65 36.64
N ALA A 543 -48.02 -0.18 37.32
CA ALA A 543 -46.61 -0.43 36.98
C ALA A 543 -46.46 -1.57 35.94
N LYS A 544 -45.54 -1.43 34.99
CA LYS A 544 -45.17 -2.49 34.03
C LYS A 544 -44.08 -3.38 34.63
N LYS A 545 -44.28 -4.70 34.59
CA LYS A 545 -43.24 -5.68 34.98
C LYS A 545 -42.03 -5.56 34.05
N ILE A 546 -40.82 -5.49 34.61
CA ILE A 546 -39.58 -5.71 33.88
C ILE A 546 -39.21 -7.17 34.13
N GLY A 547 -39.16 -7.98 33.08
CA GLY A 547 -38.79 -9.39 33.20
C GLY A 547 -37.27 -9.54 33.23
N VAL A 548 -36.75 -10.14 34.29
CA VAL A 548 -35.45 -10.84 34.25
C VAL A 548 -35.72 -12.23 33.69
N LYS A 549 -34.82 -12.72 32.83
CA LYS A 549 -35.17 -13.80 31.88
C LYS A 549 -35.61 -15.09 32.58
N TRP A 550 -35.16 -15.38 33.82
CA TRP A 550 -35.44 -16.63 34.54
C TRP A 550 -35.57 -16.50 36.07
N ILE A 551 -36.04 -15.35 36.59
CA ILE A 551 -36.34 -15.16 38.03
C ILE A 551 -37.78 -14.72 38.19
#